data_AF-A0A4Y7T0N1-F1
#
_entry.id   AF-A0A4Y7T0N1-F1
#
_cell.length_a   1.000
_cell.length_b   1.000
_cell.length_c   1.000
_cell.angle_alpha   90.00
_cell.angle_beta   90.00
_cell.angle_gamma   90.00
#
_symmetry.space_group_name_H-M   'P 1'
#
loop_
_entity.id
_entity.type
_entity.pdbx_description
1 polymer ?
#
loop_
_entity_poly.entity_id
_entity_poly.type
_entity_poly.pdbx_seq_one_letter_code
_entity_poly.pdbx_strand_id
1 'polypeptide(L)'
;MRIVDLEAQKLVNLERAVAVIEGQTSRVIENAEGQRTTPSVVAFTKHGKRLVGLPAKRQAVVNSANTIFAFKHLIGHQFSDKEVQDDAKHWPFKTVKKPDGHPAVQVENGGKSQQLTPKELLSSYVLVKMKETAEQFLNKKVK
;
A
#
# COMPACT_ATOMS: atom_id res chain seq x y z
N MET A 1 -4.66 -24.01 9.56
CA MET A 1 -3.63 -23.00 9.23
C MET A 1 -4.32 -21.70 8.88
N ARG A 2 -4.08 -20.63 9.63
CA ARG A 2 -4.68 -19.30 9.41
C ARG A 2 -3.62 -18.33 8.95
N ILE A 3 -3.95 -17.49 7.97
CA ILE A 3 -3.09 -16.37 7.57
C ILE A 3 -3.61 -15.13 8.27
N VAL A 4 -2.70 -14.41 8.92
CA VAL A 4 -3.00 -13.12 9.51
C VAL A 4 -2.12 -12.07 8.86
N ASP A 5 -2.75 -10.98 8.44
CA ASP A 5 -2.04 -9.78 8.06
C ASP A 5 -1.73 -8.99 9.34
N LEU A 6 -0.46 -8.67 9.51
CA LEU A 6 0.07 -7.96 10.68
C LEU A 6 0.53 -6.57 10.24
N GLU A 7 0.04 -5.57 10.96
CA GLU A 7 0.56 -4.21 10.86
C GLU A 7 1.75 -4.08 11.81
N ALA A 8 2.93 -3.76 11.27
CA ALA A 8 4.12 -3.61 12.10
C ALA A 8 4.08 -2.27 12.85
N GLN A 9 4.07 -2.31 14.19
CA GLN A 9 4.20 -1.13 15.05
C GLN A 9 5.65 -0.60 15.02
N LYS A 10 6.02 0.09 13.94
CA LYS A 10 7.01 1.16 14.01
C LYS A 10 6.26 2.46 13.80
N LEU A 11 6.77 3.57 14.35
CA LEU A 11 6.17 4.91 14.48
C LEU A 11 5.51 5.55 13.24
N VAL A 12 5.42 4.85 12.11
CA VAL A 12 4.60 5.21 10.95
C VAL A 12 4.00 3.92 10.39
N ASN A 13 2.67 3.90 10.16
CA ASN A 13 1.86 2.78 9.67
C ASN A 13 2.22 2.31 8.23
N LEU A 14 3.50 2.09 7.93
CA LEU A 14 4.04 1.95 6.58
C LEU A 14 4.44 0.54 6.22
N GLU A 15 4.41 -0.43 7.13
CA GLU A 15 4.87 -1.79 6.85
C GLU A 15 3.79 -2.82 7.20
N ARG A 16 3.64 -3.83 6.35
CA ARG A 16 2.79 -5.00 6.60
C ARG A 16 3.59 -6.27 6.54
N ALA A 17 3.20 -7.26 7.32
CA ALA A 17 3.77 -8.58 7.31
C ALA A 17 2.66 -9.62 7.19
N VAL A 18 2.99 -10.77 6.62
CA VAL A 18 2.08 -11.91 6.57
C VAL A 18 2.61 -12.95 7.54
N ALA A 19 1.73 -13.49 8.39
CA ALA A 19 2.09 -14.60 9.24
C ALA A 19 1.15 -15.79 9.01
N VAL A 20 1.74 -16.97 9.16
CA VAL A 20 1.05 -18.26 9.09
C VAL A 20 1.00 -18.84 10.49
N ILE A 21 -0.20 -19.24 10.91
CA ILE A 21 -0.45 -19.88 12.20
C ILE A 21 -0.75 -21.37 11.97
N GLU A 22 0.09 -22.23 12.52
CA GLU A 22 -0.02 -23.68 12.50
C GLU A 22 -0.09 -24.20 13.94
N GLY A 23 -1.28 -24.64 14.37
CA GLY A 23 -1.51 -25.00 15.76
C GLY A 23 -1.35 -23.79 16.69
N GLN A 24 -0.40 -23.88 17.62
CA GLN A 24 -0.05 -22.80 18.56
C GLN A 24 1.15 -21.96 18.10
N THR A 25 1.81 -22.35 16.99
CA THR A 25 3.00 -21.66 16.50
C THR A 25 2.62 -20.65 15.42
N SER A 26 3.14 -19.43 15.54
CA SER A 26 3.04 -18.41 14.50
C SER A 26 4.41 -18.13 13.89
N ARG A 27 4.46 -18.00 12.56
CA ARG A 27 5.67 -17.65 11.82
C ARG A 27 5.38 -16.55 10.81
N VAL A 28 6.21 -15.52 10.79
CA VAL A 28 6.17 -14.49 9.74
C VAL A 28 6.85 -15.05 8.50
N ILE A 29 6.18 -14.94 7.36
CA ILE A 29 6.69 -15.46 6.09
C ILE A 29 7.43 -14.36 5.31
N GLU A 30 8.41 -14.77 4.52
CA GLU A 30 9.17 -13.86 3.67
C GLU A 30 8.38 -13.57 2.40
N ASN A 31 8.42 -12.32 1.95
CA ASN A 31 7.88 -11.92 0.66
C ASN A 31 8.83 -12.31 -0.48
N ALA A 32 8.38 -12.08 -1.73
CA ALA A 32 9.18 -12.38 -2.92
C ALA A 32 10.55 -11.66 -2.98
N GLU A 33 10.75 -10.62 -2.17
CA GLU A 33 12.00 -9.86 -2.08
C GLU A 33 12.91 -10.36 -0.93
N GLY A 34 12.55 -11.47 -0.26
CA GLY A 34 13.29 -12.04 0.87
C GLY A 34 13.16 -11.24 2.18
N GLN A 35 12.15 -10.37 2.29
CA GLN A 35 11.91 -9.55 3.47
C GLN A 35 10.68 -10.06 4.24
N ARG A 36 10.73 -10.01 5.57
CA ARG A 36 9.60 -10.37 6.45
C ARG A 36 8.55 -9.26 6.57
N THR A 37 8.87 -8.07 6.07
CA THR A 37 7.97 -6.93 6.01
C THR A 37 7.90 -6.40 4.58
N THR A 38 6.74 -5.90 4.20
CA THR A 38 6.49 -5.26 2.91
C THR A 38 6.03 -3.83 3.15
N PRO A 39 6.74 -2.84 2.59
CA PRO A 39 6.29 -1.45 2.63
C PRO A 39 4.90 -1.28 2.00
N SER A 40 4.01 -0.53 2.64
CA SER A 40 2.71 -0.08 2.12
C SER A 40 2.92 1.09 1.16
N VAL A 41 3.70 0.83 0.11
CA VAL A 41 4.03 1.80 -0.94
C VAL A 41 3.56 1.22 -2.26
N VAL A 42 2.86 2.04 -3.05
CA VAL A 42 2.32 1.67 -4.35
C VAL A 42 2.85 2.65 -5.39
N ALA A 43 3.49 2.16 -6.44
CA ALA A 43 3.99 2.99 -7.53
C ALA A 43 3.34 2.61 -8.86
N PHE A 44 2.98 3.61 -9.66
CA PHE A 44 2.41 3.45 -10.99
C PHE A 44 3.44 3.84 -12.03
N THR A 45 3.68 2.96 -13.01
CA THR A 45 4.63 3.23 -14.09
C THR A 45 3.93 3.78 -15.32
N LYS A 46 4.71 4.48 -16.14
CA LYS A 46 4.27 5.00 -17.45
C LYS A 46 3.82 3.90 -18.42
N HIS A 47 4.22 2.65 -18.19
CA HIS A 47 3.86 1.51 -19.03
C HIS A 47 2.60 0.76 -18.53
N GLY A 48 1.86 1.31 -17.57
CA GLY A 48 0.66 0.66 -17.04
C GLY A 48 0.94 -0.41 -15.97
N LYS A 49 2.21 -0.59 -15.58
CA LYS A 49 2.61 -1.57 -14.57
C LYS A 49 2.47 -0.95 -13.18
N ARG A 50 2.00 -1.77 -12.24
CA ARG A 50 1.82 -1.39 -10.84
C ARG A 50 2.84 -2.13 -10.00
N LEU A 51 3.51 -1.42 -9.12
CA LEU A 51 4.53 -1.94 -8.23
C LEU A 51 4.07 -1.73 -6.79
N VAL A 52 4.33 -2.72 -5.93
CA VAL A 52 3.95 -2.67 -4.51
C VAL A 52 5.13 -3.12 -3.67
N GLY A 53 5.35 -2.51 -2.51
CA GLY A 53 6.42 -2.92 -1.60
C GLY A 53 7.77 -2.29 -1.92
N LEU A 54 8.84 -3.06 -1.74
CA LEU A 54 10.20 -2.59 -1.95
C LEU A 54 10.46 -2.06 -3.38
N PRO A 55 9.95 -2.70 -4.46
CA PRO A 55 10.09 -2.15 -5.81
C PRO A 55 9.44 -0.77 -5.97
N ALA A 56 8.31 -0.52 -5.31
CA ALA A 56 7.66 0.79 -5.31
C ALA A 56 8.47 1.82 -4.52
N LYS A 57 9.00 1.44 -3.36
CA LYS A 57 9.87 2.31 -2.55
C LYS A 57 11.12 2.76 -3.30
N ARG A 58 11.73 1.88 -4.11
CA ARG A 58 12.88 2.23 -4.97
C ARG A 58 12.52 3.26 -6.04
N GLN A 59 11.28 3.22 -6.54
CA GLN A 59 10.78 4.18 -7.52
C GLN A 59 10.50 5.57 -6.93
N ALA A 60 10.39 5.71 -5.61
CA ALA A 60 10.09 7.00 -4.98
C ALA A 60 11.11 8.09 -5.30
N VAL A 61 12.37 7.73 -5.62
CA VAL A 61 13.43 8.69 -5.97
C VAL A 61 13.28 9.20 -7.41
N VAL A 62 12.89 8.33 -8.34
CA VAL A 62 12.84 8.63 -9.78
C VAL A 62 11.44 9.00 -10.28
N ASN A 63 10.40 8.57 -9.57
CA ASN A 63 9.00 8.70 -9.92
C ASN A 63 8.17 9.01 -8.67
N SER A 64 8.58 10.03 -7.93
CA SER A 64 7.96 10.45 -6.67
C SER A 64 6.48 10.82 -6.84
N ALA A 65 6.12 11.51 -7.93
CA ALA A 65 4.76 11.96 -8.21
C ALA A 65 3.74 10.83 -8.40
N ASN A 66 4.17 9.63 -8.82
CA ASN A 66 3.31 8.45 -8.99
C ASN A 66 3.65 7.33 -8.01
N THR A 67 4.40 7.63 -6.95
CA THR A 67 4.73 6.70 -5.87
C THR A 67 4.03 7.13 -4.59
N ILE A 68 3.00 6.38 -4.22
CA ILE A 68 2.12 6.69 -3.10
C ILE A 68 2.58 5.94 -1.86
N PHE A 69 2.75 6.65 -0.76
CA PHE A 69 3.10 6.14 0.56
C PHE A 69 2.30 6.91 1.62
N ALA A 70 2.30 6.44 2.87
CA ALA A 70 1.58 7.05 3.99
C ALA A 70 0.07 7.30 3.77
N PHE A 71 -0.52 6.74 2.70
CA PHE A 71 -1.93 6.95 2.36
C PHE A 71 -2.90 6.48 3.44
N LYS A 72 -2.47 5.64 4.39
CA LYS A 72 -3.31 5.24 5.53
C LYS A 72 -3.69 6.40 6.43
N HIS A 73 -2.89 7.47 6.48
CA HIS A 73 -3.23 8.69 7.22
C HIS A 73 -4.49 9.37 6.68
N LEU A 74 -4.86 9.09 5.44
CA LEU A 74 -6.07 9.63 4.82
C LEU A 74 -7.33 8.81 5.14
N ILE A 75 -7.19 7.62 5.74
CA ILE A 75 -8.32 6.75 6.06
C ILE A 75 -9.07 7.33 7.26
N GLY A 76 -10.38 7.55 7.09
CA GLY A 76 -11.25 8.08 8.16
C GLY A 76 -11.29 9.60 8.26
N HIS A 77 -10.54 10.31 7.42
CA HIS A 77 -10.50 11.77 7.38
C HIS A 77 -11.28 12.35 6.19
N GLN A 78 -11.66 13.63 6.30
CA GLN A 78 -12.16 14.42 5.17
C GLN A 78 -11.01 15.19 4.51
N PHE A 79 -11.17 15.50 3.22
CA PHE A 79 -10.13 16.25 2.50
C PHE A 79 -9.87 17.63 3.13
N SER A 80 -10.89 18.24 3.74
CA SER A 80 -10.78 19.55 4.41
C SER A 80 -10.08 19.52 5.76
N ASP A 81 -9.77 18.35 6.32
CA ASP A 81 -9.15 18.24 7.64
C ASP A 81 -7.75 18.86 7.62
N LYS A 82 -7.41 19.61 8.67
CA LYS A 82 -6.11 20.29 8.77
C LYS A 82 -4.94 19.31 8.66
N GLU A 83 -5.07 18.14 9.27
CA GLU A 83 -4.06 17.07 9.23
C GLU A 83 -3.82 16.60 7.79
N VAL A 84 -4.88 16.36 7.02
CA VAL A 84 -4.78 15.96 5.60
C VAL A 84 -4.14 17.06 4.76
N GLN A 85 -4.51 18.32 5.00
CA GLN A 85 -3.94 19.46 4.27
C GLN A 85 -2.47 19.69 4.60
N ASP A 86 -2.07 19.51 5.86
CA ASP A 86 -0.68 19.63 6.28
C ASP A 86 0.17 18.47 5.74
N ASP A 87 -0.32 17.23 5.78
CA ASP A 87 0.35 16.08 5.17
C ASP A 87 0.50 16.24 3.64
N ALA A 88 -0.55 16.71 2.96
CA ALA A 88 -0.56 16.90 1.51
C ALA A 88 0.49 17.90 1.02
N LYS A 89 0.93 18.87 1.85
CA LYS A 89 2.01 19.82 1.50
C LYS A 89 3.37 19.15 1.46
N HIS A 90 3.57 18.06 2.20
CA HIS A 90 4.85 17.37 2.30
C HIS A 90 4.96 16.19 1.32
N TRP A 91 3.86 15.79 0.70
CA TRP A 91 3.86 14.70 -0.25
C TRP A 91 4.22 15.14 -1.67
N PRO A 92 4.99 14.34 -2.41
CA PRO A 92 5.35 14.64 -3.79
C PRO A 92 4.24 14.32 -4.79
N PHE A 93 3.17 13.65 -4.35
CA PHE A 93 2.03 13.26 -5.18
C PHE A 93 0.80 14.13 -4.88
N LYS A 94 -0.12 14.21 -5.84
CA LYS A 94 -1.29 15.09 -5.73
C LYS A 94 -2.41 14.41 -4.95
N THR A 95 -2.88 15.07 -3.90
CA THR A 95 -4.11 14.70 -3.18
C THR A 95 -5.26 15.56 -3.68
N VAL A 96 -6.43 14.95 -3.91
CA VAL A 96 -7.62 15.58 -4.47
C VAL A 96 -8.85 15.27 -3.62
N LYS A 97 -9.81 16.18 -3.63
CA LYS A 97 -11.12 15.99 -3.01
C LYS A 97 -12.03 15.21 -3.94
N LYS A 98 -12.62 14.12 -3.48
CA LYS A 98 -13.71 13.43 -4.19
C LYS A 98 -15.07 14.09 -3.91
N PRO A 99 -16.10 13.80 -4.73
CA PRO A 99 -17.44 14.37 -4.54
C PRO A 99 -18.08 14.07 -3.18
N ASP A 100 -17.70 12.95 -2.56
CA ASP A 100 -18.12 12.52 -1.23
C ASP A 100 -17.40 13.25 -0.08
N GLY A 101 -16.47 14.16 -0.40
CA GLY A 101 -15.69 14.91 0.57
C GLY A 101 -14.44 14.19 1.08
N HIS A 102 -14.25 12.92 0.73
CA HIS A 102 -13.09 12.15 1.15
C HIS A 102 -11.83 12.49 0.31
N PRO A 103 -10.64 12.38 0.91
CA PRO A 103 -9.39 12.54 0.20
C PRO A 103 -9.12 11.32 -0.70
N ALA A 104 -8.61 11.60 -1.90
CA ALA A 104 -8.06 10.60 -2.82
C ALA A 104 -6.71 11.08 -3.34
N VAL A 105 -5.90 10.16 -3.88
CA VAL A 105 -4.67 10.52 -4.58
C VAL A 105 -4.89 10.44 -6.08
N GLN A 106 -4.30 11.39 -6.81
CA GLN A 106 -4.29 11.37 -8.26
C GLN A 106 -2.95 10.82 -8.74
N VAL A 107 -3.00 9.77 -9.56
CA VAL A 107 -1.83 9.10 -10.14
C VAL A 107 -1.98 8.98 -11.65
N GLU A 108 -0.86 8.98 -12.36
CA GLU A 108 -0.81 8.64 -13.78
C GLU A 108 -0.36 7.20 -13.96
N ASN A 109 -1.17 6.42 -14.68
CA ASN A 109 -0.90 5.02 -14.96
C ASN A 109 -1.13 4.75 -16.44
N GLY A 110 -0.05 4.47 -17.19
CA GLY A 110 -0.18 4.24 -18.64
C GLY A 110 -0.67 5.47 -19.41
N GLY A 111 -0.30 6.68 -18.99
CA GLY A 111 -0.76 7.94 -19.59
C GLY A 111 -2.21 8.32 -19.24
N LYS A 112 -2.87 7.56 -18.36
CA LYS A 112 -4.22 7.87 -17.86
C LYS A 112 -4.16 8.37 -16.43
N SER A 113 -4.75 9.53 -16.18
CA SER A 113 -4.98 10.03 -14.81
C SER A 113 -6.07 9.20 -14.13
N GLN A 114 -5.77 8.67 -12.96
CA GLN A 114 -6.70 7.92 -12.11
C GLN A 114 -6.73 8.54 -10.71
N GLN A 115 -7.91 8.60 -10.11
CA GLN A 115 -8.07 8.98 -8.70
C GLN A 115 -8.35 7.74 -7.88
N LEU A 116 -7.52 7.48 -6.88
CA LEU A 116 -7.62 6.29 -6.03
C LEU A 116 -7.82 6.71 -4.58
N THR A 117 -8.81 6.12 -3.94
CA THR A 117 -9.00 6.30 -2.50
C THR A 117 -7.95 5.50 -1.71
N PRO A 118 -7.64 5.93 -0.48
CA PRO A 118 -6.79 5.16 0.44
C PRO A 118 -7.24 3.72 0.63
N LYS A 119 -8.56 3.50 0.67
CA LYS A 119 -9.17 2.18 0.79
C LYS A 119 -8.86 1.31 -0.43
N GLU A 120 -9.01 1.85 -1.64
CA GLU A 120 -8.67 1.14 -2.89
C GLU A 120 -7.17 0.84 -2.98
N LEU A 121 -6.32 1.78 -2.53
CA LEU A 121 -4.86 1.55 -2.46
C LEU A 121 -4.52 0.35 -1.58
N LEU A 122 -5.16 0.25 -0.41
CA LEU A 122 -4.97 -0.85 0.52
C LEU A 122 -5.54 -2.16 -0.04
N SER A 123 -6.81 -2.16 -0.42
CA SER A 123 -7.55 -3.38 -0.77
C SER A 123 -7.06 -4.02 -2.07
N SER A 124 -6.81 -3.19 -3.07
CA SER A 124 -6.59 -3.68 -4.44
C SER A 124 -5.12 -3.91 -4.75
N TYR A 125 -4.20 -3.34 -3.97
CA TYR A 125 -2.76 -3.45 -4.25
C TYR A 125 -2.01 -4.09 -3.10
N VAL A 126 -2.07 -3.49 -1.91
CA VAL A 126 -1.28 -3.96 -0.77
C VAL A 126 -1.78 -5.32 -0.30
N LEU A 127 -3.09 -5.48 -0.05
CA LEU A 127 -3.65 -6.76 0.40
C LEU A 127 -3.57 -7.85 -0.66
N VAL A 128 -3.72 -7.50 -1.94
CA VAL A 128 -3.49 -8.45 -3.05
C VAL A 128 -2.04 -8.96 -3.02
N LYS A 129 -1.06 -8.07 -2.80
CA LYS A 129 0.35 -8.47 -2.69
C LYS A 129 0.62 -9.37 -1.47
N MET A 130 -0.03 -9.09 -0.35
CA MET A 130 0.06 -9.93 0.86
C MET A 130 -0.54 -11.32 0.60
N LYS A 131 -1.68 -11.35 -0.09
CA LYS A 131 -2.32 -12.61 -0.52
C LYS A 131 -1.41 -13.41 -1.44
N GLU A 132 -0.83 -12.80 -2.48
CA GLU A 132 0.13 -13.47 -3.38
C GLU A 132 1.30 -14.07 -2.60
N THR A 133 1.85 -13.33 -1.64
CA THR A 133 2.95 -13.79 -0.77
C THR A 133 2.54 -15.03 0.02
N ALA A 134 1.32 -15.03 0.59
CA ALA A 134 0.79 -16.17 1.30
C ALA A 134 0.52 -17.37 0.39
N GLU A 135 -0.01 -17.15 -0.81
CA GLU A 135 -0.29 -18.20 -1.80
C GLU A 135 0.99 -18.87 -2.30
N GLN A 136 2.04 -18.07 -2.54
CA GLN A 136 3.37 -18.56 -2.91
C GLN A 136 3.98 -19.42 -1.80
N PHE A 137 3.92 -18.96 -0.55
CA PHE A 137 4.47 -19.70 0.59
C PHE A 137 3.73 -21.03 0.83
N LEU A 138 2.40 -21.04 0.65
CA LEU A 138 1.57 -22.22 0.89
C LEU A 138 1.40 -23.13 -0.32
N ASN A 139 1.93 -22.73 -1.48
CA ASN A 139 1.75 -23.36 -2.78
C ASN A 139 0.28 -23.71 -3.09
N LYS A 140 -0.66 -22.85 -2.65
CA LYS A 140 -2.11 -23.02 -2.82
C LYS A 140 -2.82 -21.68 -2.79
N LYS A 141 -3.99 -21.61 -3.43
CA LYS A 141 -4.84 -20.41 -3.39
C LYS A 141 -5.42 -20.18 -1.99
N VAL A 142 -5.37 -18.94 -1.55
CA VAL A 142 -5.95 -18.47 -0.28
C VAL A 142 -7.28 -17.81 -0.66
N LYS A 143 -8.39 -18.29 -0.10
CA LYS A 143 -9.72 -17.70 -0.35
C LYS A 143 -10.01 -16.64 0.69
#